data_AF-A0A552AVU5-F1
#
_entry.id   AF-A0A552AVU5-F1
#
_cell.length_a   1.000
_cell.length_b   1.000
_cell.length_c   1.000
_cell.angle_alpha   90.00
_cell.angle_beta   90.00
_cell.angle_gamma   90.00
#
_symmetry.space_group_name_H-M   'P 1'
#
loop_
_entity.id
_entity.type
_entity.pdbx_description
1 polymer ?
#
loop_
_entity_poly.entity_id
_entity_poly.type
_entity_poly.pdbx_seq_one_letter_code
_entity_poly.pdbx_strand_id
1 'polypeptide(L)'
;MDDSQKYEADCQKIRKVNHELLKDFESWLESSGLSEKTINNHISNIDFYINEYLLYEDAVEAKDGVDMVGDFLGYWFIKKALWASQSSLKANAGSLKKFYTFLLEKGLIDKNDLRELKETIKEELSEWLETLE
;
A
#
# COMPACT_ATOMS: atom_id res chain seq x y z
N MET A 1 -13.48 14.25 -23.66
CA MET A 1 -12.55 13.19 -23.26
C MET A 1 -13.33 11.91 -23.31
N ASP A 2 -12.78 10.88 -23.97
CA ASP A 2 -13.28 9.53 -23.78
C ASP A 2 -12.91 9.04 -22.35
N ASP A 3 -13.56 7.97 -21.91
CA ASP A 3 -13.41 7.47 -20.53
C ASP A 3 -11.96 7.04 -20.22
N SER A 4 -11.21 6.56 -21.23
CA SER A 4 -9.81 6.16 -21.07
C SER A 4 -8.88 7.37 -20.88
N GLN A 5 -9.10 8.46 -21.60
CA GLN A 5 -8.37 9.71 -21.41
C GLN A 5 -8.64 10.32 -20.04
N LYS A 6 -9.89 10.19 -19.54
CA LYS A 6 -10.27 10.68 -18.22
C LYS A 6 -9.56 9.88 -17.13
N TYR A 7 -9.62 8.56 -17.24
CA TYR A 7 -8.91 7.65 -16.35
C TYR A 7 -7.43 7.98 -16.24
N GLU A 8 -6.72 8.08 -17.37
CA GLU A 8 -5.28 8.38 -17.35
C GLU A 8 -5.00 9.76 -16.73
N ALA A 9 -5.83 10.78 -17.02
CA ALA A 9 -5.68 12.09 -16.43
C ALA A 9 -5.90 12.08 -14.90
N ASP A 10 -6.80 11.24 -14.39
CA ASP A 10 -7.04 11.10 -12.95
C ASP A 10 -5.90 10.32 -12.28
N CYS A 11 -5.42 9.23 -12.87
CA CYS A 11 -4.20 8.52 -12.42
C CYS A 11 -2.98 9.44 -12.37
N GLN A 12 -2.79 10.31 -13.36
CA GLN A 12 -1.69 11.28 -13.37
C GLN A 12 -1.79 12.31 -12.23
N LYS A 13 -3.00 12.71 -11.83
CA LYS A 13 -3.20 13.59 -10.67
C LYS A 13 -2.87 12.83 -9.38
N ILE A 14 -3.34 11.59 -9.25
CA ILE A 14 -3.11 10.76 -8.06
C ILE A 14 -1.61 10.49 -7.90
N ARG A 15 -0.87 10.16 -8.95
CA ARG A 15 0.60 9.98 -8.89
C ARG A 15 1.34 11.19 -8.34
N LYS A 16 0.90 12.41 -8.68
CA LYS A 16 1.48 13.65 -8.12
C LYS A 16 1.21 13.79 -6.63
N VAL A 17 0.00 13.44 -6.18
CA VAL A 17 -0.36 13.43 -4.75
C VAL A 17 0.44 12.36 -4.02
N ASN A 18 0.53 11.15 -4.57
CA ASN A 18 1.27 10.03 -4.03
C ASN A 18 2.76 10.35 -3.88
N HIS A 19 3.36 11.08 -4.82
CA HIS A 19 4.77 11.51 -4.73
C HIS A 19 5.05 12.35 -3.48
N GLU A 20 4.19 13.32 -3.16
CA GLU A 20 4.36 14.12 -1.94
C GLU A 20 4.00 13.30 -0.69
N LEU A 21 3.00 12.41 -0.78
CA LEU A 21 2.62 11.53 0.32
C LEU A 21 3.75 10.54 0.70
N LEU A 22 4.50 10.03 -0.28
CA LEU A 22 5.65 9.16 -0.05
C LEU A 22 6.81 9.89 0.64
N LYS A 23 7.07 11.17 0.30
CA LYS A 23 8.06 11.99 1.00
C LYS A 23 7.66 12.24 2.47
N ASP A 24 6.38 12.57 2.69
CA ASP A 24 5.86 12.76 4.04
C ASP A 24 5.97 11.46 4.86
N PHE A 25 5.68 10.32 4.22
CA PHE A 25 5.80 9.01 4.85
C PHE A 25 7.26 8.64 5.13
N GLU A 26 8.20 8.98 4.25
CA GLU A 26 9.64 8.82 4.47
C GLU A 26 10.10 9.61 5.70
N SER A 27 9.75 10.90 5.78
CA SER A 27 10.06 11.73 6.95
C SER A 27 9.44 11.18 8.25
N TRP A 28 8.22 10.62 8.16
CA TRP A 28 7.59 9.95 9.30
C TRP A 28 8.38 8.71 9.76
N LEU A 29 8.89 7.90 8.83
CA LEU A 29 9.71 6.73 9.13
C LEU A 29 11.09 7.10 9.70
N GLU A 30 11.72 8.17 9.19
CA GLU A 30 12.98 8.71 9.71
C GLU A 30 12.85 9.08 11.19
N SER A 31 11.73 9.71 11.57
CA SER A 31 11.45 10.08 12.96
C SER A 31 11.34 8.87 13.92
N SER A 32 11.11 7.67 13.37
CA SER A 32 11.01 6.42 14.13
C SER A 32 12.36 5.72 14.37
N GLY A 33 13.48 6.28 13.90
CA GLY A 33 14.83 5.74 14.10
C GLY A 33 15.15 4.48 13.28
N LEU A 34 14.43 4.24 12.19
CA LEU A 34 14.68 3.12 11.28
C LEU A 34 15.93 3.36 10.43
N SER A 35 16.58 2.29 9.99
CA SER A 35 17.71 2.40 9.05
C SER A 35 17.24 2.84 7.67
N GLU A 36 18.07 3.60 6.94
CA GLU A 36 17.80 4.03 5.56
C GLU A 36 17.35 2.87 4.66
N LYS A 37 18.03 1.72 4.73
CA LYS A 37 17.64 0.52 3.98
C LYS A 37 16.23 0.05 4.31
N THR A 38 15.84 0.09 5.58
CA THR A 38 14.49 -0.29 6.01
C THR A 38 13.45 0.72 5.54
N ILE A 39 13.78 2.02 5.60
CA ILE A 39 12.93 3.11 5.10
C ILE A 39 12.68 2.93 3.61
N ASN A 40 13.74 2.78 2.81
CA ASN A 40 13.66 2.56 1.36
C ASN A 40 12.79 1.34 1.02
N ASN A 41 12.92 0.24 1.76
CA ASN A 41 12.05 -0.92 1.57
C ASN A 41 10.57 -0.60 1.83
N HIS A 42 10.26 0.17 2.88
CA HIS A 42 8.88 0.59 3.15
C HIS A 42 8.36 1.51 2.04
N ILE A 43 9.15 2.50 1.61
CA ILE A 43 8.79 3.41 0.52
C ILE A 43 8.51 2.63 -0.77
N SER A 44 9.40 1.74 -1.19
CA SER A 44 9.20 0.95 -2.42
C SER A 44 7.98 0.04 -2.36
N ASN A 45 7.69 -0.58 -1.20
CA ASN A 45 6.48 -1.41 -1.06
C ASN A 45 5.19 -0.57 -1.14
N ILE A 46 5.20 0.63 -0.54
CA ILE A 46 4.03 1.52 -0.58
C ILE A 46 3.86 2.14 -1.96
N ASP A 47 4.93 2.58 -2.60
CA ASP A 47 4.92 3.07 -3.99
C ASP A 47 4.30 2.02 -4.92
N PHE A 48 4.75 0.76 -4.82
CA PHE A 48 4.18 -0.33 -5.60
C PHE A 48 2.68 -0.53 -5.34
N TYR A 49 2.24 -0.43 -4.09
CA TYR A 49 0.83 -0.56 -3.79
C TYR A 49 -0.01 0.62 -4.32
N ILE A 50 0.38 1.87 -4.04
CA ILE A 50 -0.45 3.05 -4.35
C ILE A 50 -0.34 3.52 -5.81
N ASN A 51 0.78 3.25 -6.48
CA ASN A 51 1.00 3.70 -7.86
C ASN A 51 0.89 2.58 -8.90
N GLU A 52 1.15 1.33 -8.52
CA GLU A 52 0.98 0.18 -9.43
C GLU A 52 -0.34 -0.53 -9.18
N TYR A 53 -0.61 -1.03 -7.97
CA TYR A 53 -1.83 -1.81 -7.73
C TYR A 53 -3.10 -0.97 -7.79
N LEU A 54 -3.20 0.09 -6.96
CA LEU A 54 -4.43 0.89 -6.91
C LEU A 54 -4.78 1.44 -8.30
N LEU A 55 -3.80 2.05 -8.99
CA LEU A 55 -3.95 2.63 -10.34
C LEU A 55 -3.96 1.61 -11.49
N TYR A 56 -3.83 0.32 -11.19
CA TYR A 56 -4.11 -0.76 -12.12
C TYR A 56 -5.58 -1.17 -12.01
N GLU A 57 -6.14 -1.18 -10.80
CA GLU A 57 -7.54 -1.55 -10.55
C GLU A 57 -8.50 -0.38 -10.88
N ASP A 58 -8.24 0.83 -10.38
CA ASP A 58 -8.99 2.05 -10.71
C ASP A 58 -8.21 3.33 -10.31
N ALA A 59 -8.71 4.53 -10.59
CA ALA A 59 -8.12 5.79 -10.11
C ALA A 59 -8.41 6.02 -8.61
N VAL A 60 -7.91 5.12 -7.74
CA VAL A 60 -8.12 5.14 -6.28
C VAL A 60 -7.04 5.96 -5.58
N GLU A 61 -7.44 6.91 -4.74
CA GLU A 61 -6.50 7.64 -3.87
C GLU A 61 -6.00 6.74 -2.72
N ALA A 62 -4.76 6.94 -2.28
CA ALA A 62 -4.12 6.10 -1.27
C ALA A 62 -4.90 5.98 0.07
N LYS A 63 -5.67 7.00 0.45
CA LYS A 63 -6.51 6.98 1.66
C LYS A 63 -7.72 6.06 1.53
N ASP A 64 -8.25 5.91 0.30
CA ASP A 64 -9.46 5.15 0.00
C ASP A 64 -9.13 3.69 -0.33
N GLY A 65 -7.85 3.33 -0.44
CA GLY A 65 -7.40 1.97 -0.75
C GLY A 65 -7.42 1.00 0.43
N VAL A 66 -7.69 1.45 1.66
CA VAL A 66 -7.47 0.64 2.89
C VAL A 66 -8.11 -0.74 2.84
N ASP A 67 -9.33 -0.82 2.31
CA ASP A 67 -10.11 -2.05 2.19
C ASP A 67 -9.62 -2.97 1.06
N MET A 68 -8.81 -2.45 0.13
CA MET A 68 -8.23 -3.21 -0.99
C MET A 68 -6.92 -3.92 -0.60
N VAL A 69 -6.43 -3.77 0.63
CA VAL A 69 -5.18 -4.43 1.06
C VAL A 69 -5.30 -5.95 1.10
N GLY A 70 -6.48 -6.48 1.47
CA GLY A 70 -6.74 -7.92 1.42
C GLY A 70 -6.58 -8.47 0.01
N ASP A 71 -7.25 -7.87 -0.96
CA ASP A 71 -7.17 -8.26 -2.38
C ASP A 71 -5.75 -8.09 -2.95
N PHE A 72 -5.05 -7.02 -2.56
CA PHE A 72 -3.66 -6.83 -2.93
C PHE A 72 -2.78 -7.98 -2.41
N LEU A 73 -2.76 -8.23 -1.11
CA LEU A 73 -1.86 -9.20 -0.51
C LEU A 73 -2.26 -10.64 -0.82
N GLY A 74 -3.55 -10.96 -0.78
CA GLY A 74 -4.09 -12.29 -0.92
C GLY A 74 -4.30 -12.77 -2.36
N TYR A 75 -4.27 -11.85 -3.33
CA TYR A 75 -4.46 -12.21 -4.73
C TYR A 75 -3.51 -11.50 -5.69
N TRP A 76 -3.63 -10.17 -5.81
CA TRP A 76 -2.97 -9.46 -6.90
C TRP A 76 -1.45 -9.53 -6.79
N PHE A 77 -0.89 -9.29 -5.60
CA PHE A 77 0.55 -9.37 -5.33
C PHE A 77 1.09 -10.76 -5.67
N ILE A 78 0.45 -11.81 -5.16
CA ILE A 78 0.84 -13.21 -5.38
C ILE A 78 0.82 -13.55 -6.88
N LYS A 79 -0.18 -13.08 -7.63
CA LYS A 79 -0.36 -13.42 -9.05
C LYS A 79 0.43 -12.54 -10.02
N LYS A 80 0.71 -11.29 -9.65
CA LYS A 80 1.21 -10.26 -10.59
C LYS A 80 2.62 -9.79 -10.25
N ALA A 81 3.04 -9.79 -8.99
CA ALA A 81 4.37 -9.37 -8.62
C ALA A 81 5.39 -10.48 -8.92
N LEU A 82 6.27 -10.26 -9.89
CA LEU A 82 7.33 -11.22 -10.28
C LEU A 82 8.30 -11.57 -9.13
N TRP A 83 8.31 -10.74 -8.08
CA TRP A 83 9.13 -10.88 -6.88
C TRP A 83 8.32 -11.35 -5.67
N ALA A 84 7.10 -11.85 -5.88
CA ALA A 84 6.27 -12.42 -4.83
C ALA A 84 6.97 -13.64 -4.22
N SER A 85 7.04 -13.64 -2.89
CA SER A 85 7.61 -14.67 -2.04
C SER A 85 7.07 -14.47 -0.64
N GLN A 86 7.15 -15.49 0.21
CA GLN A 86 6.69 -15.36 1.59
C GLN A 86 7.35 -14.19 2.35
N SER A 87 8.63 -13.92 2.08
CA SER A 87 9.36 -12.83 2.72
C SER A 87 8.92 -11.45 2.21
N SER A 88 8.73 -11.31 0.89
CA SER A 88 8.25 -10.06 0.30
C SER A 88 6.78 -9.77 0.66
N LEU A 89 5.93 -10.79 0.75
CA LEU A 89 4.55 -10.62 1.20
C LEU A 89 4.49 -10.08 2.65
N LYS A 90 5.28 -10.67 3.56
CA LYS A 90 5.40 -10.17 4.95
C LYS A 90 5.92 -8.74 5.00
N ALA A 91 6.88 -8.40 4.13
CA ALA A 91 7.43 -7.04 4.05
C ALA A 91 6.37 -6.02 3.57
N ASN A 92 5.56 -6.38 2.57
CA ASN A 92 4.45 -5.53 2.11
C ASN A 92 3.40 -5.34 3.21
N ALA A 93 2.95 -6.43 3.85
CA ALA A 93 2.01 -6.36 4.96
C ALA A 93 2.52 -5.47 6.12
N GLY A 94 3.81 -5.55 6.44
CA GLY A 94 4.45 -4.67 7.43
C GLY A 94 4.47 -3.20 7.01
N SER A 95 4.74 -2.94 5.73
CA SER A 95 4.77 -1.58 5.16
C SER A 95 3.38 -0.95 5.15
N LEU A 96 2.36 -1.69 4.71
CA LEU A 96 0.97 -1.23 4.66
C LEU A 96 0.44 -0.86 6.05
N LYS A 97 0.70 -1.69 7.07
CA LYS A 97 0.33 -1.37 8.45
C LYS A 97 0.96 -0.06 8.94
N LYS A 98 2.19 0.23 8.56
CA LYS A 98 2.86 1.50 8.92
C LYS A 98 2.28 2.67 8.14
N PHE A 99 2.08 2.51 6.84
CA PHE A 99 1.55 3.54 5.98
C PHE A 99 0.15 4.00 6.39
N TYR A 100 -0.77 3.06 6.61
CA TYR A 100 -2.11 3.43 7.08
C TYR A 100 -2.12 3.91 8.54
N THR A 101 -1.14 3.54 9.37
CA THR A 101 -0.95 4.20 10.68
C THR A 101 -0.57 5.68 10.50
N PHE A 102 0.35 5.98 9.58
CA PHE A 102 0.70 7.34 9.20
C PHE A 102 -0.49 8.13 8.63
N LEU A 103 -1.33 7.53 7.77
CA LEU A 103 -2.53 8.18 7.25
C LEU A 103 -3.55 8.50 8.35
N LEU A 104 -3.70 7.61 9.35
CA LEU A 104 -4.53 7.88 10.51
C LEU A 104 -4.01 9.08 11.31
N GLU A 105 -2.70 9.18 11.54
CA GLU A 105 -2.08 10.31 12.25
C GLU A 105 -2.24 11.63 11.50
N LYS A 106 -2.28 11.59 10.15
CA LYS A 106 -2.63 12.74 9.31
C LYS A 106 -4.14 13.06 9.27
N GLY A 107 -4.99 12.21 9.86
CA GLY A 107 -6.44 12.37 9.83
C GLY A 107 -7.08 12.09 8.46
N LEU A 108 -6.40 11.30 7.61
CA LEU A 108 -6.86 10.95 6.26
C LEU A 108 -7.76 9.71 6.22
N ILE A 109 -7.67 8.86 7.25
CA ILE A 109 -8.52 7.69 7.47
C ILE A 109 -8.99 7.70 8.93
N ASP A 110 -9.98 6.87 9.25
CA ASP A 110 -10.44 6.70 10.63
C ASP A 110 -9.80 5.51 11.36
N LYS A 111 -10.14 5.36 12.65
CA LYS A 111 -9.56 4.31 13.50
C LYS A 111 -10.10 2.91 13.17
N ASN A 112 -11.33 2.82 12.68
CA ASN A 112 -11.94 1.56 12.26
C ASN A 112 -11.24 1.05 11.00
N ASP A 113 -10.97 1.94 10.03
CA ASP A 113 -10.23 1.60 8.81
C ASP A 113 -8.89 0.91 9.14
N LEU A 114 -8.08 1.54 10.02
CA LEU A 114 -6.79 0.98 10.44
C LEU A 114 -6.94 -0.32 11.25
N ARG A 115 -8.00 -0.43 12.06
CA ARG A 115 -8.26 -1.63 12.87
C ARG A 115 -8.59 -2.81 11.96
N GLU A 116 -9.51 -2.62 11.02
CA GLU A 116 -9.99 -3.64 10.09
C GLU A 116 -8.85 -4.12 9.19
N LEU A 117 -8.08 -3.20 8.61
CA LEU A 117 -6.84 -3.53 7.90
C LEU A 117 -5.91 -4.45 8.71
N LYS A 118 -5.66 -4.10 9.97
CA LYS A 118 -4.76 -4.88 10.85
C LYS A 118 -5.33 -6.24 11.20
N GLU A 119 -6.66 -6.35 11.33
CA GLU A 119 -7.38 -7.58 11.59
C GLU A 119 -7.33 -8.51 10.38
N THR A 120 -7.68 -8.03 9.18
CA THR A 120 -7.56 -8.79 7.92
C THR A 120 -6.14 -9.35 7.73
N ILE A 121 -5.10 -8.51 7.85
CA ILE A 121 -3.71 -8.98 7.74
C ILE A 121 -3.38 -10.01 8.83
N LYS A 122 -3.93 -9.90 10.04
CA LYS A 122 -3.62 -10.85 11.12
C LYS A 122 -4.28 -12.21 10.87
N GLU A 123 -5.50 -12.22 10.38
CA GLU A 123 -6.30 -13.43 10.20
C GLU A 123 -5.90 -14.19 8.93
N GLU A 124 -5.66 -13.47 7.83
CA GLU A 124 -5.52 -14.09 6.51
C GLU A 124 -4.07 -14.29 6.07
N LEU A 125 -3.08 -13.66 6.71
CA LEU A 125 -1.68 -13.73 6.28
C LEU A 125 -1.14 -15.16 6.19
N SER A 126 -1.55 -16.07 7.08
CA SER A 126 -1.13 -17.47 7.02
C SER A 126 -1.60 -18.14 5.74
N GLU A 127 -2.87 -17.96 5.36
CA GLU A 127 -3.44 -18.51 4.14
C GLU A 127 -2.75 -17.93 2.91
N TRP A 128 -2.55 -16.61 2.86
CA TRP A 128 -1.86 -15.97 1.74
C TRP A 128 -0.42 -16.50 1.56
N LEU A 129 0.29 -16.81 2.66
CA LEU A 129 1.64 -17.37 2.60
C LEU A 129 1.69 -18.80 2.04
N GLU A 130 0.69 -19.62 2.35
CA GLU A 130 0.56 -20.99 1.83
C GLU A 130 0.35 -20.99 0.31
N THR A 131 -0.27 -19.95 -0.25
CA THR A 131 -0.45 -19.85 -1.72
C THR A 131 0.85 -19.63 -2.51
N LEU A 132 1.93 -19.23 -1.83
CA LEU A 132 3.25 -18.97 -2.41
C LEU A 132 4.22 -20.15 -2.27
N GLU A 133 3.78 -21.27 -1.68
CA GLU A 133 4.56 -22.51 -1.54
C GLU A 133 4.59 -23.38 -2.80
#